data_AF-A1DAJ9-F1
#
_entry.id   AF-A1DAJ9-F1
#
_cell.length_a   1.000
_cell.length_b   1.000
_cell.length_c   1.000
_cell.angle_alpha   90.00
_cell.angle_beta   90.00
_cell.angle_gamma   90.00
#
_symmetry.space_group_name_H-M   'P 1'
#
loop_
_entity.id
_entity.type
_entity.pdbx_description
1 polymer ?
#
loop_
_entity_poly.entity_id
_entity_poly.type
_entity_poly.pdbx_seq_one_letter_code
_entity_poly.pdbx_strand_id
1 'polypeptide(L)'
;MHILAKLAGGEVDEHYDVLEAYFAEGADGSGLVMTFQRQLSAEEPWNGDPSKDDYFDNSYCITLGSEVTIYGGLEQVSFLDSQGCFYFSDQAAANLGTGRQLVVDFEVSEHALQLFQQFLREAVTWGVPSQIPQLNGLSFKSSIMEAPSTQPKEPDERIKARNQKGDHLKLKFISQEQLGREGGNLLDDGARSSEQTLEDIGYLSNLAPFQQKICDNLRGLGWIDTDICNFLIQLENMRGHIRAELRMKGQSEIDIQKLEDICKTDMKDFSYLRRSGANRALEEYQTELYLLQENKRRRRVMLNGE
;
A
#
# COMPACT_ATOMS: atom_id res chain seq x y z
N MET A 1 -22.76 6.39 -7.08
CA MET A 1 -22.08 7.34 -6.17
C MET A 1 -21.35 8.40 -6.97
N HIS A 2 -21.14 9.60 -6.41
CA HIS A 2 -20.41 10.69 -7.04
C HIS A 2 -19.53 11.38 -5.98
N ILE A 3 -18.24 11.57 -6.27
CA ILE A 3 -17.27 12.21 -5.39
C ILE A 3 -16.39 13.23 -6.14
N LEU A 4 -15.74 14.10 -5.37
CA LEU A 4 -14.73 15.06 -5.85
C LEU A 4 -13.35 14.63 -5.32
N ALA A 5 -12.42 14.28 -6.21
CA ALA A 5 -11.06 13.91 -5.85
C ALA A 5 -10.12 15.12 -5.93
N LYS A 6 -9.41 15.41 -4.83
CA LYS A 6 -8.41 16.50 -4.73
C LYS A 6 -6.97 15.99 -4.69
N LEU A 7 -6.81 14.68 -4.66
CA LEU A 7 -5.54 13.99 -4.82
C LEU A 7 -5.75 12.84 -5.80
N ALA A 8 -4.81 12.68 -6.73
CA ALA A 8 -4.74 11.54 -7.64
C ALA A 8 -3.29 11.31 -8.03
N GLY A 9 -2.93 10.06 -8.25
CA GLY A 9 -1.59 9.71 -8.68
C GLY A 9 -1.43 8.22 -8.89
N GLY A 10 -0.18 7.81 -9.04
CA GLY A 10 0.21 6.42 -8.99
C GLY A 10 1.69 6.32 -8.69
N GLU A 11 2.06 5.21 -8.08
CA GLU A 11 3.43 4.93 -7.70
C GLU A 11 3.79 3.47 -7.83
N VAL A 12 5.09 3.24 -7.98
CA VAL A 12 5.70 1.92 -7.87
C VAL A 12 6.29 1.86 -6.48
N ASP A 13 5.64 1.11 -5.59
CA ASP A 13 6.19 0.84 -4.26
C ASP A 13 6.95 -0.49 -4.29
N GLU A 14 8.26 -0.40 -4.53
CA GLU A 14 9.17 -1.55 -4.49
C GLU A 14 9.27 -2.19 -3.10
N HIS A 15 8.91 -1.46 -2.02
CA HIS A 15 8.96 -1.98 -0.65
C HIS A 15 7.78 -2.89 -0.35
N TYR A 16 6.58 -2.52 -0.82
CA TYR A 16 5.38 -3.35 -0.71
C TYR A 16 5.17 -4.25 -1.94
N ASP A 17 6.07 -4.17 -2.92
CA ASP A 17 6.00 -4.94 -4.17
C ASP A 17 4.69 -4.68 -4.93
N VAL A 18 4.23 -3.42 -4.95
CA VAL A 18 2.97 -3.02 -5.60
C VAL A 18 3.14 -1.89 -6.59
N LEU A 19 2.45 -2.01 -7.72
CA LEU A 19 2.12 -0.88 -8.58
C LEU A 19 0.75 -0.41 -8.17
N GLU A 20 0.63 0.87 -7.84
CA GLU A 20 -0.64 1.44 -7.40
C GLU A 20 -1.06 2.67 -8.19
N ALA A 21 -2.37 2.79 -8.37
CA ALA A 21 -3.03 4.01 -8.78
C ALA A 21 -4.04 4.39 -7.70
N TYR A 22 -4.17 5.67 -7.39
CA TYR A 22 -5.06 6.11 -6.33
C TYR A 22 -5.69 7.46 -6.61
N PHE A 23 -6.80 7.71 -5.91
CA PHE A 23 -7.37 9.03 -5.73
C PHE A 23 -8.01 9.17 -4.35
N ALA A 24 -8.11 10.40 -3.85
CA ALA A 24 -8.73 10.72 -2.57
C ALA A 24 -9.52 12.03 -2.60
N GLU A 25 -10.54 12.14 -1.73
CA GLU A 25 -11.34 13.36 -1.57
C GLU A 25 -10.52 14.53 -1.00
N GLY A 26 -9.66 14.24 -0.03
CA GLY A 26 -8.75 15.19 0.58
C GLY A 26 -7.45 15.35 -0.22
N ALA A 27 -6.97 16.58 -0.34
CA ALA A 27 -5.67 16.87 -0.97
C ALA A 27 -4.47 16.31 -0.17
N ASP A 28 -4.70 15.95 1.09
CA ASP A 28 -3.78 15.32 2.01
C ASP A 28 -3.94 13.78 2.08
N GLY A 29 -4.79 13.20 1.22
CA GLY A 29 -5.11 11.78 1.25
C GLY A 29 -6.17 11.41 2.29
N SER A 30 -6.82 12.38 2.94
CA SER A 30 -7.94 12.14 3.85
C SER A 30 -9.27 11.95 3.11
N GLY A 31 -10.30 11.56 3.86
CA GLY A 31 -11.64 11.27 3.32
C GLY A 31 -11.69 9.88 2.68
N LEU A 32 -12.56 9.72 1.69
CA LEU A 32 -12.61 8.49 0.92
C LEU A 32 -11.38 8.40 0.00
N VAL A 33 -10.66 7.29 0.13
CA VAL A 33 -9.51 6.93 -0.70
C VAL A 33 -9.84 5.66 -1.47
N MET A 34 -9.61 5.66 -2.77
CA MET A 34 -9.68 4.44 -3.58
C MET A 34 -8.31 4.14 -4.16
N THR A 35 -7.85 2.91 -4.00
CA THR A 35 -6.60 2.42 -4.57
C THR A 35 -6.85 1.24 -5.49
N PHE A 36 -6.06 1.15 -6.55
CA PHE A 36 -6.02 0.04 -7.51
C PHE A 36 -4.60 -0.47 -7.51
N GLN A 37 -4.40 -1.72 -7.09
CA GLN A 37 -3.06 -2.25 -6.83
C GLN A 37 -2.87 -3.57 -7.56
N ARG A 38 -1.67 -3.79 -8.10
CA ARG A 38 -1.21 -5.10 -8.53
C ARG A 38 0.15 -5.38 -7.94
N GLN A 39 0.52 -6.66 -7.83
CA GLN A 39 1.88 -7.02 -7.45
C GLN A 39 2.88 -6.70 -8.57
N LEU A 40 4.07 -6.21 -8.22
CA LEU A 40 5.16 -5.91 -9.15
C LEU A 40 5.94 -7.15 -9.56
N SER A 41 6.27 -8.01 -8.60
CA SER A 41 7.10 -9.22 -8.83
C SER A 41 6.40 -10.37 -9.55
N ALA A 42 5.09 -10.25 -9.82
CA ALA A 42 4.40 -11.23 -10.65
C ALA A 42 5.02 -11.23 -12.07
N GLU A 43 5.58 -12.37 -12.48
CA GLU A 43 6.33 -12.48 -13.75
C GLU A 43 5.41 -12.41 -15.00
N GLU A 44 4.17 -12.89 -14.89
CA GLU A 44 3.16 -12.82 -15.94
C GLU A 44 1.82 -12.29 -15.41
N PRO A 45 0.99 -11.64 -16.26
CA PRO A 45 -0.31 -11.08 -15.86
C PRO A 45 -1.25 -12.09 -15.20
N TRP A 46 -1.07 -13.40 -15.45
CA TRP A 46 -1.85 -14.47 -14.86
C TRP A 46 -1.26 -15.86 -15.19
N ASN A 47 -1.12 -16.75 -14.19
CA ASN A 47 -0.74 -18.17 -14.37
C ASN A 47 -1.65 -19.13 -13.55
N GLY A 48 -2.90 -18.72 -13.29
CA GLY A 48 -3.86 -19.47 -12.47
C GLY A 48 -4.77 -20.42 -13.27
N ASP A 49 -5.61 -21.18 -12.57
CA ASP A 49 -6.71 -21.95 -13.17
C ASP A 49 -7.96 -21.07 -13.20
N PRO A 50 -8.55 -20.73 -14.37
CA PRO A 50 -9.68 -19.82 -14.45
C PRO A 50 -10.98 -20.43 -13.92
N SER A 51 -10.96 -21.72 -13.57
CA SER A 51 -12.07 -22.43 -12.93
C SER A 51 -11.97 -22.47 -11.39
N LYS A 52 -10.91 -21.93 -10.81
CA LYS A 52 -10.72 -21.80 -9.36
C LYS A 52 -10.74 -20.32 -9.00
N ASP A 53 -11.45 -19.99 -7.93
CA ASP A 53 -11.49 -18.63 -7.36
C ASP A 53 -10.16 -18.24 -6.68
N ASP A 54 -9.02 -18.61 -7.27
CA ASP A 54 -7.67 -18.35 -6.79
C ASP A 54 -7.20 -16.97 -7.31
N TYR A 55 -7.96 -15.94 -6.93
CA TYR A 55 -7.74 -14.55 -7.32
C TYR A 55 -6.72 -13.83 -6.43
N PHE A 56 -6.37 -14.42 -5.28
CA PHE A 56 -5.73 -13.73 -4.17
C PHE A 56 -4.30 -13.27 -4.46
N ASP A 57 -3.63 -13.82 -5.48
CA ASP A 57 -2.25 -13.47 -5.85
C ASP A 57 -2.05 -13.20 -7.36
N ASN A 58 -3.12 -13.23 -8.17
CA ASN A 58 -3.03 -13.26 -9.64
C ASN A 58 -3.92 -12.24 -10.37
N SER A 59 -4.44 -11.23 -9.67
CA SER A 59 -5.20 -10.14 -10.27
C SER A 59 -4.98 -8.86 -9.48
N TYR A 60 -5.22 -7.71 -10.12
CA TYR A 60 -5.31 -6.45 -9.38
C TYR A 60 -6.41 -6.49 -8.32
N CYS A 61 -6.18 -5.77 -7.22
CA CYS A 61 -7.17 -5.51 -6.19
C CYS A 61 -7.57 -4.03 -6.19
N ILE A 62 -8.75 -3.78 -5.62
CA ILE A 62 -9.32 -2.46 -5.44
C ILE A 62 -9.64 -2.32 -3.96
N THR A 63 -9.14 -1.28 -3.34
CA THR A 63 -9.44 -0.97 -1.93
C THR A 63 -10.18 0.35 -1.85
N LEU A 64 -11.23 0.39 -1.02
CA LEU A 64 -11.94 1.62 -0.69
C LEU A 64 -11.86 1.88 0.82
N GLY A 65 -11.22 2.98 1.20
CA GLY A 65 -10.88 3.26 2.59
C GLY A 65 -9.87 2.25 3.15
N SER A 66 -9.90 2.02 4.46
CA SER A 66 -8.95 1.13 5.15
C SER A 66 -9.46 -0.30 5.38
N GLU A 67 -10.69 -0.62 4.97
CA GLU A 67 -11.39 -1.80 5.49
C GLU A 67 -11.86 -2.80 4.42
N VAL A 68 -12.07 -2.37 3.17
CA VAL A 68 -12.62 -3.23 2.12
C VAL A 68 -11.68 -3.34 0.93
N THR A 69 -11.17 -4.55 0.70
CA THR A 69 -10.40 -4.93 -0.49
C THR A 69 -11.17 -5.97 -1.29
N ILE A 70 -11.30 -5.75 -2.59
CA ILE A 70 -11.83 -6.74 -3.54
C ILE A 70 -10.78 -7.04 -4.61
N TYR A 71 -10.88 -8.22 -5.24
CA TYR A 71 -10.00 -8.61 -6.35
C TYR A 71 -10.78 -8.58 -7.65
N GLY A 72 -10.28 -7.82 -8.63
CA GLY A 72 -10.99 -7.56 -9.89
C GLY A 72 -12.33 -6.82 -9.69
N GLY A 73 -13.31 -7.13 -10.54
CA GLY A 73 -14.68 -6.64 -10.41
C GLY A 73 -14.94 -5.24 -10.97
N LEU A 74 -13.92 -4.58 -11.53
CA LEU A 74 -14.09 -3.39 -12.37
C LEU A 74 -14.47 -3.85 -13.79
N GLU A 75 -15.64 -3.43 -14.27
CA GLU A 75 -16.17 -3.81 -15.59
C GLU A 75 -15.74 -2.79 -16.65
N GLN A 76 -15.75 -1.50 -16.29
CA GLN A 76 -15.44 -0.42 -17.21
C GLN A 76 -14.90 0.80 -16.49
N VAL A 77 -13.96 1.47 -17.13
CA VAL A 77 -13.51 2.83 -16.79
C VAL A 77 -13.65 3.71 -18.02
N SER A 78 -14.21 4.89 -17.85
CA SER A 78 -14.26 5.91 -18.90
C SER A 78 -13.89 7.28 -18.36
N PHE A 79 -13.03 8.00 -19.06
CA PHE A 79 -12.73 9.40 -18.78
C PHE A 79 -13.32 10.32 -19.83
N LEU A 80 -13.82 11.47 -19.38
CA LEU A 80 -14.15 12.62 -20.20
C LEU A 80 -13.59 13.85 -19.49
N ASP A 81 -12.59 14.48 -20.10
CA ASP A 81 -11.83 15.58 -19.49
C ASP A 81 -11.32 15.22 -18.08
N SER A 82 -11.75 15.95 -17.06
CA SER A 82 -11.39 15.73 -15.66
C SER A 82 -12.41 14.87 -14.90
N GLN A 83 -13.33 14.19 -15.58
CA GLN A 83 -14.30 13.30 -14.94
C GLN A 83 -14.02 11.85 -15.31
N GLY A 84 -13.92 10.98 -14.30
CA GLY A 84 -13.84 9.53 -14.44
C GLY A 84 -15.14 8.86 -14.04
N CYS A 85 -15.61 7.89 -14.81
CA CYS A 85 -16.68 6.98 -14.43
C CYS A 85 -16.12 5.56 -14.31
N PHE A 86 -16.37 4.93 -13.17
CA PHE A 86 -15.96 3.57 -12.84
C PHE A 86 -17.21 2.72 -12.66
N TYR A 87 -17.30 1.63 -13.41
CA TYR A 87 -18.41 0.68 -13.33
C TYR A 87 -17.92 -0.62 -12.72
N PHE A 88 -18.59 -1.03 -11.65
CA PHE A 88 -18.28 -2.24 -10.90
C PHE A 88 -19.36 -3.30 -11.16
N SER A 89 -18.96 -4.57 -11.07
CA SER A 89 -19.90 -5.69 -11.02
C SER A 89 -20.81 -5.57 -9.80
N ASP A 90 -21.98 -6.21 -9.83
CA ASP A 90 -22.94 -6.13 -8.71
C ASP A 90 -22.31 -6.57 -7.38
N GLN A 91 -21.46 -7.61 -7.41
CA GLN A 91 -20.76 -8.11 -6.23
C GLN A 91 -19.71 -7.11 -5.73
N ALA A 92 -18.89 -6.56 -6.63
CA ALA A 92 -17.88 -5.56 -6.30
C ALA A 92 -18.51 -4.28 -5.72
N ALA A 93 -19.57 -3.80 -6.36
CA ALA A 93 -20.33 -2.64 -5.92
C ALA A 93 -20.98 -2.84 -4.54
N ALA A 94 -21.52 -4.04 -4.26
CA ALA A 94 -22.10 -4.37 -2.97
C ALA A 94 -21.04 -4.40 -1.86
N ASN A 95 -19.88 -5.01 -2.14
CA ASN A 95 -18.77 -5.09 -1.18
C ASN A 95 -18.18 -3.71 -0.89
N LEU A 96 -17.93 -2.91 -1.93
CA LEU A 96 -17.35 -1.56 -1.80
C LEU A 96 -18.35 -0.51 -1.32
N GLY A 97 -19.66 -0.77 -1.35
CA GLY A 97 -20.68 0.20 -0.96
C GLY A 97 -20.79 1.43 -1.88
N THR A 98 -20.26 1.38 -3.11
CA THR A 98 -20.20 2.51 -4.06
C THR A 98 -21.40 2.57 -5.03
N GLY A 99 -22.22 1.51 -5.05
CA GLY A 99 -23.18 1.24 -6.13
C GLY A 99 -22.46 0.88 -7.43
N ARG A 100 -23.20 0.42 -8.46
CA ARG A 100 -22.59 -0.05 -9.72
C ARG A 100 -21.75 1.00 -10.44
N GLN A 101 -22.02 2.28 -10.22
CA GLN A 101 -21.33 3.38 -10.86
C GLN A 101 -20.78 4.34 -9.82
N LEU A 102 -19.48 4.61 -9.90
CA LEU A 102 -18.79 5.69 -9.20
C LEU A 102 -18.37 6.75 -10.22
N VAL A 103 -18.87 7.96 -10.06
CA VAL A 103 -18.44 9.14 -10.82
C VAL A 103 -17.46 9.93 -9.96
N VAL A 104 -16.34 10.34 -10.53
CA VAL A 104 -15.27 11.08 -9.85
C VAL A 104 -14.95 12.32 -10.65
N ASP A 105 -15.17 13.49 -10.07
CA ASP A 105 -14.63 14.75 -10.60
C ASP A 105 -13.24 14.96 -10.03
N PHE A 106 -12.23 15.12 -10.89
CA PHE A 106 -10.85 15.32 -10.49
C PHE A 106 -10.49 16.81 -10.46
N GLU A 107 -10.37 17.36 -9.25
CA GLU A 107 -9.85 18.70 -8.99
C GLU A 107 -8.34 18.62 -8.70
N VAL A 108 -7.59 18.12 -9.68
CA VAL A 108 -6.14 17.92 -9.60
C VAL A 108 -5.47 18.50 -10.84
N SER A 109 -4.14 18.64 -10.81
CA SER A 109 -3.40 19.05 -12.01
C SER A 109 -3.55 18.03 -13.16
N GLU A 110 -3.51 18.50 -14.40
CA GLU A 110 -3.54 17.62 -15.60
C GLU A 110 -2.47 16.52 -15.52
N HIS A 111 -1.27 16.87 -15.03
CA HIS A 111 -0.18 15.93 -14.82
C HIS A 111 -0.54 14.82 -13.83
N ALA A 112 -1.12 15.17 -12.68
CA ALA A 112 -1.53 14.20 -11.67
C ALA A 112 -2.63 13.25 -12.21
N LEU A 113 -3.58 13.81 -12.98
CA LEU A 113 -4.62 13.01 -13.63
C LEU A 113 -4.04 12.06 -14.69
N GLN A 114 -3.08 12.52 -15.51
CA GLN A 114 -2.38 11.67 -16.49
C GLN A 114 -1.59 10.54 -15.81
N LEU A 115 -0.90 10.85 -14.72
CA LEU A 115 -0.16 9.87 -13.93
C LEU A 115 -1.10 8.80 -13.36
N PHE A 116 -2.20 9.21 -12.74
CA PHE A 116 -3.24 8.29 -12.27
C PHE A 116 -3.79 7.42 -13.40
N GLN A 117 -4.17 8.01 -14.54
CA GLN A 117 -4.70 7.27 -15.70
C GLN A 117 -3.71 6.23 -16.24
N GLN A 118 -2.42 6.56 -16.27
CA GLN A 118 -1.36 5.64 -16.66
C GLN A 118 -1.27 4.45 -15.70
N PHE A 119 -1.07 4.72 -14.42
CA PHE A 119 -0.90 3.69 -13.39
C PHE A 119 -2.16 2.84 -13.25
N LEU A 120 -3.35 3.45 -13.36
CA LEU A 120 -4.61 2.74 -13.30
C LEU A 120 -4.67 1.69 -14.40
N ARG A 121 -4.32 2.04 -15.64
CA ARG A 121 -4.26 1.09 -16.74
C ARG A 121 -3.27 -0.03 -16.45
N GLU A 122 -2.06 0.31 -16.01
CA GLU A 122 -1.02 -0.68 -15.73
C GLU A 122 -1.41 -1.64 -14.59
N ALA A 123 -2.19 -1.17 -13.61
CA ALA A 123 -2.75 -2.00 -12.55
C ALA A 123 -3.88 -2.88 -13.08
N VAL A 124 -4.95 -2.29 -13.64
CA VAL A 124 -6.21 -3.02 -13.91
C VAL A 124 -6.18 -3.88 -15.17
N THR A 125 -5.15 -3.74 -16.01
CA THR A 125 -4.90 -4.67 -17.12
C THR A 125 -4.10 -5.90 -16.71
N TRP A 126 -3.74 -6.00 -15.43
CA TRP A 126 -3.00 -7.10 -14.85
C TRP A 126 -3.92 -8.07 -14.11
N GLY A 127 -4.10 -9.27 -14.63
CA GLY A 127 -4.90 -10.29 -13.98
C GLY A 127 -5.61 -11.21 -14.97
N VAL A 128 -6.66 -11.86 -14.47
CA VAL A 128 -7.51 -12.75 -15.26
C VAL A 128 -8.10 -11.98 -16.45
N PRO A 129 -7.95 -12.47 -17.71
CA PRO A 129 -8.43 -11.74 -18.90
C PRO A 129 -9.91 -11.34 -18.86
N SER A 130 -10.76 -12.11 -18.18
CA SER A 130 -12.19 -11.80 -18.01
C SER A 130 -12.48 -10.66 -17.02
N GLN A 131 -11.51 -10.27 -16.20
CA GLN A 131 -11.60 -9.20 -15.19
C GLN A 131 -10.93 -7.90 -15.65
N ILE A 132 -10.28 -7.91 -16.82
CA ILE A 132 -9.71 -6.70 -17.42
C ILE A 132 -10.88 -5.80 -17.83
N PRO A 133 -11.00 -4.58 -17.26
CA PRO A 133 -12.09 -3.68 -17.56
C PRO A 133 -11.97 -3.13 -18.99
N GLN A 134 -13.10 -2.71 -19.54
CA GLN A 134 -13.08 -1.86 -20.72
C GLN A 134 -12.54 -0.48 -20.36
N LEU A 135 -11.52 -0.02 -21.07
CA LEU A 135 -10.86 1.26 -20.80
C LEU A 135 -11.13 2.25 -21.94
N ASN A 136 -11.81 3.35 -21.63
CA ASN A 136 -12.21 4.37 -22.62
C ASN A 136 -11.74 5.78 -22.21
N GLY A 137 -11.34 6.60 -23.18
CA GLY A 137 -11.06 8.03 -22.94
C GLY A 137 -9.81 8.35 -22.10
N LEU A 138 -8.96 7.36 -21.82
CA LEU A 138 -7.67 7.60 -21.16
C LEU A 138 -6.75 8.40 -22.09
N SER A 139 -6.18 9.48 -21.57
CA SER A 139 -5.28 10.38 -22.30
C SER A 139 -3.84 9.86 -22.21
N PHE A 140 -3.26 9.46 -23.34
CA PHE A 140 -1.86 8.99 -23.39
C PHE A 140 -1.02 9.91 -24.27
N LYS A 141 0.05 10.49 -23.71
CA LYS A 141 1.21 10.86 -24.52
C LYS A 141 2.10 9.64 -24.61
N SER A 142 2.18 9.04 -25.79
CA SER A 142 3.19 8.03 -26.11
C SER A 142 4.57 8.63 -25.87
N SER A 143 5.24 8.23 -24.80
CA SER A 143 6.69 8.36 -24.65
C SER A 143 7.32 6.97 -24.82
N ILE A 144 7.06 6.35 -25.97
CA ILE A 144 7.97 5.32 -26.47
C ILE A 144 9.21 6.05 -26.97
N MET A 145 10.37 5.66 -26.46
CA MET A 145 11.69 6.07 -26.93
C MET A 145 11.79 5.93 -28.46
N GLU A 146 11.61 7.03 -29.20
CA GLU A 146 12.26 7.17 -30.50
C GLU A 146 13.71 7.58 -30.26
N ALA A 147 14.62 6.62 -30.44
CA ALA A 147 16.05 6.88 -30.45
C ALA A 147 16.42 7.72 -31.69
N PRO A 148 17.10 8.87 -31.56
CA PRO A 148 17.87 9.42 -32.65
C PRO A 148 19.25 8.74 -32.63
N SER A 149 19.52 7.94 -33.66
CA SER A 149 20.88 7.54 -34.00
C SER A 149 21.74 8.77 -34.30
N THR A 150 22.86 8.96 -33.61
CA THR A 150 24.19 9.29 -34.16
C THR A 150 25.19 9.56 -33.02
N GLN A 151 26.27 8.77 -32.96
CA GLN A 151 27.48 9.06 -32.17
C GLN A 151 28.39 10.07 -32.91
N PRO A 152 29.56 10.48 -32.39
CA PRO A 152 29.76 11.33 -31.22
C PRO A 152 30.68 12.53 -31.55
N LYS A 153 30.57 13.64 -30.81
CA LYS A 153 31.69 14.60 -30.68
C LYS A 153 31.75 15.11 -29.23
N GLU A 154 32.80 14.68 -28.55
CA GLU A 154 33.36 15.31 -27.35
C GLU A 154 34.76 15.84 -27.72
N PRO A 155 35.44 16.64 -26.87
CA PRO A 155 34.98 17.31 -25.64
C PRO A 155 35.38 18.80 -25.61
N ASP A 156 34.85 19.61 -24.68
CA ASP A 156 35.61 20.07 -23.50
C ASP A 156 34.85 21.08 -22.60
N GLU A 157 35.20 20.98 -21.32
CA GLU A 157 35.04 21.94 -20.22
C GLU A 157 33.71 22.09 -19.44
N ARG A 158 33.67 21.30 -18.36
CA ARG A 158 33.40 21.69 -16.95
C ARG A 158 32.12 22.47 -16.64
N ILE A 159 31.06 21.75 -16.26
CA ILE A 159 30.13 22.18 -15.19
C ILE A 159 29.80 20.98 -14.28
N LYS A 160 30.00 21.18 -12.98
CA LYS A 160 29.71 20.21 -11.90
C LYS A 160 28.21 19.87 -11.88
N ALA A 161 27.89 18.59 -11.94
CA ALA A 161 26.54 18.06 -11.74
C ALA A 161 26.04 18.38 -10.32
N ARG A 162 24.90 19.08 -10.25
CA ARG A 162 24.08 19.24 -9.04
C ARG A 162 22.88 18.33 -9.23
N ASN A 163 22.88 17.19 -8.54
CA ASN A 163 21.74 16.27 -8.50
C ASN A 163 20.51 17.01 -7.98
N GLN A 164 19.57 17.34 -8.86
CA GLN A 164 18.21 17.71 -8.48
C GLN A 164 17.40 16.41 -8.38
N LYS A 165 17.42 15.83 -7.16
CA LYS A 165 16.43 14.85 -6.71
C LYS A 165 15.07 15.55 -6.73
N GLY A 166 14.17 15.07 -7.57
CA GLY A 166 12.80 15.53 -7.67
C GLY A 166 12.03 15.27 -6.38
N ASP A 167 11.44 16.33 -5.89
CA ASP A 167 10.63 16.43 -4.69
C ASP A 167 9.20 15.89 -4.93
N HIS A 168 8.67 15.19 -3.92
CA HIS A 168 7.25 15.06 -3.54
C HIS A 168 6.41 13.87 -4.07
N LEU A 169 6.50 12.74 -3.38
CA LEU A 169 5.40 12.29 -2.54
C LEU A 169 5.64 12.87 -1.14
N LYS A 170 4.79 13.79 -0.68
CA LYS A 170 4.85 14.23 0.72
C LYS A 170 4.05 13.25 1.56
N LEU A 171 4.65 12.10 1.87
CA LEU A 171 4.66 11.67 3.26
C LEU A 171 5.29 12.84 4.02
N LYS A 172 4.54 13.48 4.91
CA LYS A 172 5.07 14.56 5.75
C LYS A 172 6.08 13.94 6.73
N PHE A 173 7.32 13.80 6.30
CA PHE A 173 8.45 13.58 7.18
C PHE A 173 8.68 14.87 7.96
N ILE A 174 8.13 14.94 9.16
CA ILE A 174 8.44 16.00 10.11
C ILE A 174 9.85 15.71 10.63
N SER A 175 10.80 16.63 10.41
CA SER A 175 12.16 16.47 10.94
C SER A 175 12.18 16.58 12.47
N GLN A 176 13.18 15.99 13.12
CA GLN A 176 13.37 16.09 14.58
C GLN A 176 13.47 17.56 15.05
N GLU A 177 13.91 18.46 14.17
CA GLU A 177 13.96 19.91 14.39
C GLU A 177 12.60 20.62 14.24
N GLN A 178 11.67 20.07 13.43
CA GLN A 178 10.28 20.56 13.35
C GLN A 178 9.45 20.10 14.57
N LEU A 179 9.67 18.87 15.05
CA LEU A 179 9.05 18.35 16.28
C LEU A 179 9.37 19.19 17.53
N GLY A 180 10.58 19.75 17.60
CA GLY A 180 11.00 20.65 18.68
C GLY A 180 10.34 22.04 18.66
N ARG A 181 9.77 22.47 17.52
CA ARG A 181 9.09 23.77 17.39
C ARG A 181 7.57 23.69 17.59
N GLU A 182 6.96 22.55 17.27
CA GLU A 182 5.51 22.34 17.40
C GLU A 182 5.08 21.87 18.81
N GLY A 183 6.03 21.57 19.71
CA GLY A 183 5.77 21.25 21.12
C GLY A 183 5.27 22.41 21.99
N GLY A 184 4.85 23.53 21.38
CA GLY A 184 4.32 24.71 22.07
C GLY A 184 2.80 24.76 22.01
N ASN A 185 2.15 24.18 23.03
CA ASN A 185 0.75 24.41 23.43
C ASN A 185 -0.31 24.44 22.32
N LEU A 186 -0.91 23.28 22.04
CA LEU A 186 -2.33 23.21 21.72
C LEU A 186 -3.00 22.40 22.83
N LEU A 187 -3.66 23.14 23.72
CA LEU A 187 -4.55 22.60 24.75
C LEU A 187 -5.79 22.04 24.08
N ASP A 188 -6.10 20.80 24.46
CA ASP A 188 -7.45 20.28 24.74
C ASP A 188 -8.48 20.42 23.61
N ASP A 189 -8.60 19.37 22.79
CA ASP A 189 -9.92 18.98 22.28
C ASP A 189 -9.98 17.47 22.00
N GLY A 190 -10.74 16.78 22.85
CA GLY A 190 -11.43 15.54 22.52
C GLY A 190 -10.58 14.27 22.46
N ALA A 191 -10.56 13.55 23.59
CA ALA A 191 -10.34 12.11 23.62
C ALA A 191 -11.24 11.40 22.58
N ARG A 192 -10.72 11.13 21.38
CA ARG A 192 -11.23 10.06 20.53
C ARG A 192 -10.84 8.75 21.18
N SER A 193 -11.68 8.33 22.12
CA SER A 193 -11.86 6.92 22.46
C SER A 193 -12.10 6.17 21.16
N SER A 194 -11.06 5.52 20.61
CA SER A 194 -11.23 4.47 19.61
C SER A 194 -11.96 3.33 20.31
N GLU A 195 -13.28 3.27 20.11
CA GLU A 195 -14.07 2.15 20.61
C GLU A 195 -13.53 0.86 20.01
N GLN A 196 -13.15 -0.04 20.90
CA GLN A 196 -12.62 -1.36 20.59
C GLN A 196 -13.70 -2.14 19.83
N THR A 197 -13.45 -2.52 18.58
CA THR A 197 -14.46 -3.24 17.79
C THR A 197 -14.60 -4.67 18.31
N LEU A 198 -15.79 -5.28 18.20
CA LEU A 198 -16.03 -6.67 18.62
C LEU A 198 -15.13 -7.66 17.86
N GLU A 199 -14.72 -7.31 16.65
CA GLU A 199 -13.81 -8.08 15.80
C GLU A 199 -12.36 -8.04 16.32
N ASP A 200 -11.89 -6.88 16.79
CA ASP A 200 -10.59 -6.74 17.45
C ASP A 200 -10.49 -7.65 18.69
N ILE A 201 -11.55 -7.69 19.49
CA ILE A 201 -11.64 -8.52 20.70
C ILE A 201 -11.61 -10.01 20.33
N GLY A 202 -12.30 -10.39 19.25
CA GLY A 202 -12.31 -11.76 18.73
C GLY A 202 -10.93 -12.21 18.22
N TYR A 203 -10.20 -11.33 17.54
CA TYR A 203 -8.86 -11.61 17.02
C TYR A 203 -7.84 -11.81 18.15
N LEU A 204 -7.77 -10.86 19.11
CA LEU A 204 -6.81 -10.94 20.21
C LEU A 204 -7.07 -12.12 21.17
N SER A 205 -8.29 -12.66 21.17
CA SER A 205 -8.64 -13.82 22.00
C SER A 205 -8.14 -15.17 21.44
N ASN A 206 -7.72 -15.21 20.17
CA ASN A 206 -7.34 -16.43 19.47
C ASN A 206 -5.87 -16.42 18.99
N LEU A 207 -5.02 -15.63 19.64
CA LEU A 207 -3.62 -15.48 19.26
C LEU A 207 -2.81 -16.75 19.50
N ALA A 208 -1.92 -17.07 18.55
CA ALA A 208 -0.91 -18.09 18.75
C ALA A 208 0.06 -17.67 19.87
N PRO A 209 0.75 -18.61 20.56
CA PRO A 209 1.60 -18.30 21.71
C PRO A 209 2.68 -17.22 21.44
N PHE A 210 3.23 -17.17 20.22
CA PHE A 210 4.20 -16.14 19.88
C PHE A 210 3.55 -14.74 19.70
N GLN A 211 2.33 -14.68 19.14
CA GLN A 211 1.58 -13.44 18.96
C GLN A 211 1.12 -12.91 20.31
N GLN A 212 0.70 -13.80 21.21
CA GLN A 212 0.35 -13.44 22.58
C GLN A 212 1.52 -12.75 23.29
N LYS A 213 2.74 -13.27 23.12
CA LYS A 213 3.94 -12.66 23.69
C LYS A 213 4.21 -11.26 23.13
N ILE A 214 3.98 -11.03 21.83
CA ILE A 214 4.11 -9.71 21.21
C ILE A 214 3.03 -8.77 21.77
N CYS A 215 1.78 -9.22 21.80
CA CYS A 215 0.65 -8.50 22.36
C CYS A 215 0.92 -8.04 23.80
N ASP A 216 1.37 -8.95 24.68
CA ASP A 216 1.68 -8.65 26.07
C ASP A 216 2.81 -7.60 26.20
N ASN A 217 3.85 -7.68 25.36
CA ASN A 217 4.91 -6.68 25.32
C ASN A 217 4.40 -5.30 24.89
N LEU A 218 3.59 -5.24 23.83
CA LEU A 218 3.04 -3.98 23.32
C LEU A 218 2.06 -3.35 24.32
N ARG A 219 1.21 -4.14 24.98
CA ARG A 219 0.38 -3.67 26.10
C ARG A 219 1.23 -3.07 27.22
N GLY A 220 2.33 -3.74 27.58
CA GLY A 220 3.30 -3.22 28.56
C GLY A 220 3.98 -1.91 28.14
N LEU A 221 3.91 -1.55 26.86
CA LEU A 221 4.44 -0.32 26.27
C LEU A 221 3.37 0.77 26.06
N GLY A 222 2.14 0.54 26.53
CA GLY A 222 1.05 1.52 26.48
C GLY A 222 0.21 1.46 25.20
N TRP A 223 0.33 0.41 24.40
CA TRP A 223 -0.50 0.23 23.22
C TRP A 223 -1.94 -0.13 23.59
N ILE A 224 -2.89 0.37 22.81
CA ILE A 224 -4.30 -0.05 22.87
C ILE A 224 -4.53 -1.25 21.95
N ASP A 225 -5.56 -2.04 22.27
CA ASP A 225 -5.83 -3.31 21.61
C ASP A 225 -6.08 -3.18 20.09
N THR A 226 -6.78 -2.15 19.63
CA THR A 226 -6.99 -1.90 18.19
C THR A 226 -5.67 -1.66 17.45
N ASP A 227 -4.74 -0.90 18.02
CA ASP A 227 -3.42 -0.67 17.41
C ASP A 227 -2.58 -1.96 17.42
N ILE A 228 -2.72 -2.79 18.46
CA ILE A 228 -2.07 -4.10 18.55
C ILE A 228 -2.62 -5.05 17.47
N CYS A 229 -3.94 -5.07 17.25
CA CYS A 229 -4.56 -5.84 16.17
C CYS A 229 -3.96 -5.45 14.82
N ASN A 230 -3.97 -4.16 14.50
CA ASN A 230 -3.44 -3.64 13.23
C ASN A 230 -1.96 -4.02 13.04
N PHE A 231 -1.15 -3.89 14.09
CA PHE A 231 0.25 -4.27 14.06
C PHE A 231 0.44 -5.77 13.78
N LEU A 232 -0.30 -6.64 14.48
CA LEU A 232 -0.21 -8.08 14.32
C LEU A 232 -0.69 -8.54 12.94
N ILE A 233 -1.76 -7.94 12.40
CA ILE A 233 -2.25 -8.20 11.05
C ILE A 233 -1.19 -7.84 10.01
N GLN A 234 -0.58 -6.66 10.11
CA GLN A 234 0.49 -6.26 9.20
C GLN A 234 1.69 -7.21 9.28
N LEU A 235 2.06 -7.64 10.49
CA LEU A 235 3.13 -8.62 10.69
C LEU A 235 2.81 -9.98 10.03
N GLU A 236 1.58 -10.48 10.16
CA GLU A 236 1.13 -11.71 9.51
C GLU A 236 1.07 -11.60 7.99
N ASN A 237 0.59 -10.47 7.46
CA ASN A 237 0.55 -10.24 6.01
C ASN A 237 1.97 -10.28 5.43
N MET A 238 2.93 -9.58 6.04
CA MET A 238 4.34 -9.63 5.63
C MET A 238 4.90 -11.06 5.66
N ARG A 239 4.54 -11.86 6.67
CA ARG A 239 4.93 -13.26 6.74
C ARG A 239 4.30 -14.11 5.65
N GLY A 240 3.01 -13.90 5.38
CA GLY A 240 2.27 -14.54 4.32
C GLY A 240 2.97 -14.38 2.97
N HIS A 241 3.37 -13.15 2.63
CA HIS A 241 4.10 -12.85 1.40
C HIS A 241 5.44 -13.59 1.30
N ILE A 242 6.26 -13.57 2.36
CA ILE A 242 7.56 -14.27 2.35
C ILE A 242 7.37 -15.79 2.20
N ARG A 243 6.34 -16.37 2.84
CA ARG A 243 6.02 -17.80 2.67
C ARG A 243 5.59 -18.13 1.25
N ALA A 244 4.73 -17.29 0.65
CA ALA A 244 4.31 -17.46 -0.73
C ALA A 244 5.51 -17.45 -1.68
N GLU A 245 6.42 -16.48 -1.53
CA GLU A 245 7.63 -16.38 -2.35
C GLU A 245 8.53 -17.63 -2.21
N LEU A 246 8.69 -18.15 -0.99
CA LEU A 246 9.46 -19.38 -0.78
C LEU A 246 8.83 -20.60 -1.45
N ARG A 247 7.49 -20.72 -1.42
CA ARG A 247 6.78 -21.79 -2.14
C ARG A 247 6.98 -21.69 -3.65
N MET A 248 6.91 -20.47 -4.20
CA MET A 248 7.17 -20.23 -5.62
C MET A 248 8.59 -20.64 -6.02
N LYS A 249 9.57 -20.43 -5.12
CA LYS A 249 10.96 -20.91 -5.29
C LYS A 249 11.12 -22.43 -5.06
N GLY A 250 10.03 -23.16 -4.85
CA GLY A 250 10.03 -24.61 -4.67
C GLY A 250 10.48 -25.07 -3.28
N GLN A 251 10.50 -24.21 -2.27
CA GLN A 251 10.83 -24.65 -0.91
C GLN A 251 9.70 -25.49 -0.30
N SER A 252 10.10 -26.48 0.51
CA SER A 252 9.16 -27.32 1.24
C SER A 252 8.57 -26.58 2.45
N GLU A 253 7.33 -26.91 2.86
CA GLU A 253 6.72 -26.34 4.08
C GLU A 253 7.57 -26.60 5.33
N ILE A 254 8.30 -27.72 5.37
CA ILE A 254 9.20 -28.05 6.49
C ILE A 254 10.35 -27.04 6.57
N ASP A 255 10.93 -26.66 5.43
CA ASP A 255 12.05 -25.72 5.40
C ASP A 255 11.59 -24.28 5.62
N ILE A 256 10.42 -23.91 5.07
CA ILE A 256 9.75 -22.65 5.38
C ILE A 256 9.51 -22.52 6.89
N GLN A 257 8.99 -23.57 7.53
CA GLN A 257 8.71 -23.53 8.97
C GLN A 257 9.98 -23.37 9.81
N LYS A 258 11.10 -24.02 9.43
CA LYS A 258 12.39 -23.84 10.11
C LYS A 258 12.87 -22.39 10.01
N LEU A 259 12.78 -21.79 8.83
CA LEU A 259 13.16 -20.39 8.60
C LEU A 259 12.28 -19.42 9.40
N GLU A 260 10.98 -19.70 9.50
CA GLU A 260 10.08 -18.94 10.36
C GLU A 260 10.45 -19.03 11.84
N ASP A 261 10.82 -20.22 12.32
CA ASP A 261 11.16 -20.42 13.73
C ASP A 261 12.43 -19.65 14.11
N ILE A 262 13.40 -19.54 13.20
CA ILE A 262 14.56 -18.65 13.34
C ILE A 262 14.10 -17.18 13.45
N CYS A 263 13.18 -16.76 12.59
CA CYS A 263 12.68 -15.38 12.61
C CYS A 263 11.93 -15.05 13.90
N LYS A 264 11.17 -16.00 14.47
CA LYS A 264 10.44 -15.81 15.73
C LYS A 264 11.38 -15.60 16.93
N THR A 265 12.55 -16.25 16.95
CA THR A 265 13.48 -16.13 18.07
C THR A 265 14.19 -14.78 18.17
N ASP A 266 14.22 -14.02 17.09
CA ASP A 266 14.99 -12.77 16.99
C ASP A 266 14.13 -11.51 17.20
N MET A 267 12.80 -11.62 17.15
CA MET A 267 11.88 -10.54 17.51
C MET A 267 11.79 -10.38 19.03
N LYS A 268 12.66 -9.54 19.62
CA LYS A 268 12.74 -9.39 21.08
C LYS A 268 12.73 -7.97 21.61
N ASP A 269 12.99 -6.97 20.77
CA ASP A 269 13.05 -5.58 21.23
C ASP A 269 11.94 -4.73 20.59
N PHE A 270 11.01 -4.30 21.43
CA PHE A 270 9.92 -3.38 21.09
C PHE A 270 10.04 -2.05 21.86
N SER A 271 11.14 -1.83 22.60
CA SER A 271 11.25 -0.74 23.58
C SER A 271 11.06 0.66 23.00
N TYR A 272 11.40 0.84 21.72
CA TYR A 272 11.25 2.07 20.94
C TYR A 272 9.84 2.29 20.37
N LEU A 273 8.95 1.31 20.52
CA LEU A 273 7.54 1.43 20.16
C LEU A 273 6.69 1.96 21.33
N ARG A 274 7.30 2.48 22.40
CA ARG A 274 6.55 2.96 23.56
C ARG A 274 5.56 4.06 23.16
N ARG A 275 4.29 3.88 23.53
CA ARG A 275 3.23 4.87 23.38
C ARG A 275 3.15 5.70 24.65
N SER A 276 3.55 6.95 24.54
CA SER A 276 3.47 7.95 25.61
C SER A 276 2.19 8.78 25.51
N GLY A 277 1.53 8.77 24.34
CA GLY A 277 0.40 9.63 24.02
C GLY A 277 0.79 11.09 23.77
N ALA A 278 2.08 11.44 23.89
CA ALA A 278 2.56 12.81 23.73
C ALA A 278 2.70 13.21 22.25
N ASN A 279 2.97 12.26 21.35
CA ASN A 279 3.11 12.53 19.92
C ASN A 279 2.71 11.32 19.07
N ARG A 280 1.43 11.26 18.71
CA ARG A 280 0.86 10.13 17.96
C ARG A 280 1.55 9.91 16.60
N ALA A 281 1.83 10.99 15.85
CA ALA A 281 2.46 10.91 14.54
C ALA A 281 3.89 10.33 14.61
N LEU A 282 4.68 10.73 15.60
CA LEU A 282 6.02 10.17 15.81
C LEU A 282 5.96 8.68 16.17
N GLU A 283 5.00 8.30 17.03
CA GLU A 283 4.83 6.92 17.46
C GLU A 283 4.31 6.00 16.32
N GLU A 284 3.44 6.52 15.45
CA GLU A 284 3.02 5.85 14.19
C GLU A 284 4.22 5.67 13.25
N TYR A 285 5.00 6.72 13.03
CA TYR A 285 6.22 6.65 12.23
C TYR A 285 7.25 5.62 12.76
N GLN A 286 7.44 5.55 14.08
CA GLN A 286 8.32 4.54 14.70
C GLN A 286 7.82 3.11 14.46
N THR A 287 6.49 2.94 14.41
CA THR A 287 5.86 1.64 14.11
C THR A 287 6.12 1.22 12.68
N GLU A 288 5.92 2.11 11.71
CA GLU A 288 6.19 1.84 10.30
C GLU A 288 7.67 1.49 10.07
N LEU A 289 8.58 2.27 10.68
CA LEU A 289 10.01 1.99 10.63
C LEU A 289 10.36 0.62 11.20
N TYR A 290 9.71 0.21 12.29
CA TYR A 290 9.90 -1.12 12.85
C TYR A 290 9.50 -2.22 11.88
N LEU A 291 8.28 -2.13 11.36
CA LEU A 291 7.74 -3.14 10.45
C LEU A 291 8.59 -3.25 9.18
N LEU A 292 9.08 -2.11 8.67
CA LEU A 292 10.03 -2.07 7.56
C LEU A 292 11.34 -2.80 7.88
N GLN A 293 11.96 -2.52 9.04
CA GLN A 293 13.21 -3.17 9.45
C GLN A 293 13.02 -4.67 9.68
N GLU A 294 11.90 -5.05 10.28
CA GLU A 294 11.56 -6.45 10.54
C GLU A 294 11.29 -7.22 9.23
N ASN A 295 10.62 -6.59 8.26
CA ASN A 295 10.45 -7.15 6.91
C ASN A 295 11.81 -7.41 6.25
N LYS A 296 12.69 -6.39 6.22
CA LYS A 296 14.06 -6.53 5.66
C LYS A 296 14.83 -7.65 6.33
N ARG A 297 14.78 -7.72 7.67
CA ARG A 297 15.45 -8.77 8.44
C ARG A 297 14.93 -10.15 8.06
N ARG A 298 13.61 -10.34 7.99
CA ARG A 298 12.99 -11.61 7.60
C ARG A 298 13.32 -11.99 6.17
N ARG A 299 13.24 -11.07 5.21
CA ARG A 299 13.62 -11.34 3.81
C ARG A 299 15.09 -11.75 3.70
N ARG A 300 16.00 -11.12 4.46
CA ARG A 300 17.41 -11.53 4.50
C ARG A 300 17.58 -12.95 5.04
N VAL A 301 16.91 -13.29 6.13
CA VAL A 301 17.00 -14.63 6.75
C VAL A 301 16.36 -15.71 5.89
N MET A 302 15.18 -15.42 5.32
CA MET A 302 14.34 -16.42 4.68
C MET A 302 14.63 -16.55 3.18
N LEU A 303 14.91 -15.45 2.49
CA LEU A 303 15.05 -15.39 1.04
C LEU A 303 16.49 -15.11 0.57
N ASN A 304 17.46 -14.96 1.49
CA ASN A 304 18.81 -14.47 1.21
C ASN A 304 18.81 -13.10 0.49
N GLY A 305 17.81 -12.25 0.72
CA GLY A 305 17.77 -10.89 0.16
C GLY A 305 18.84 -9.98 0.81
N GLU A 306 19.44 -9.08 0.01
CA GLU A 306 20.39 -8.05 0.51
C GLU A 306 19.68 -6.99 1.38
#